data_AF-A0A2M7QHF6-F1
#
_entry.id   AF-A0A2M7QHF6-F1
#
_cell.length_a   1.000
_cell.length_b   1.000
_cell.length_c   1.000
_cell.angle_alpha   90.00
_cell.angle_beta   90.00
_cell.angle_gamma   90.00
#
_symmetry.space_group_name_H-M   'P 1'
#
loop_
_entity.id
_entity.type
_entity.pdbx_description
1 polymer ?
#
loop_
_entity_poly.entity_id
_entity_poly.type
_entity_poly.pdbx_seq_one_letter_code
_entity_poly.pdbx_strand_id
1 'polypeptide(L)'
;MINIDKLIYTAVFSPNEKAKKQAHTTIRKIAKKRGVYPASIHQLYMAFGQKKIKGFTVPAINIRTLTYDMARLIFQIAKTKKIGAFIFEIARSEIKYTDQQPDEYVTLILAAAVKERYKGPVFIQGDHYQFSAKKFKDNPDEEIKKIKELIKKSIEAGFYNIDIDASTLVELEKPSLDEQQKNNYQMTALLTKYIRSIEPKKTTVSIGGEIGHIGGKNSTREEFEAFIAGYKKQVGKLIGISKVSVQTGTSHGGIPLPDGTIAKVSIDFNVLKDISNVARNKYQIGGSVQHGASTLSNELFNHFPKNNALEIHLATGFQNIVYDNIPVGLKKEIYQWLKENCQDEWKEGQTEDQFVYKTRKKALGPFKEKLWNMNAKEKKPILTNLKKQFSFLMKKLNVVGTKNVVNKFIK
;
A
#
# COMPACT_ATOMS: atom_id res chain seq x y z
N MET A 1 14.85 -5.94 -30.85
CA MET A 1 14.63 -5.83 -29.38
C MET A 1 13.16 -5.59 -29.11
N ILE A 2 12.53 -6.34 -28.19
CA ILE A 2 11.12 -6.10 -27.80
C ILE A 2 11.00 -4.71 -27.18
N ASN A 3 10.14 -3.85 -27.74
CA ASN A 3 9.84 -2.54 -27.17
C ASN A 3 8.86 -2.71 -26.00
N ILE A 4 9.37 -2.57 -24.77
CA ILE A 4 8.59 -2.74 -23.55
C ILE A 4 7.46 -1.71 -23.43
N ASP A 5 7.62 -0.50 -23.99
CA ASP A 5 6.61 0.57 -23.92
C ASP A 5 5.39 0.23 -24.78
N LYS A 6 5.61 -0.34 -25.98
CA LYS A 6 4.50 -0.85 -26.82
C LYS A 6 3.81 -2.04 -26.16
N LEU A 7 4.59 -2.96 -25.60
CA LEU A 7 4.05 -4.17 -24.98
C LEU A 7 3.21 -3.87 -23.73
N ILE A 8 3.63 -2.92 -22.89
CA ILE A 8 2.85 -2.52 -21.72
C ILE A 8 1.58 -1.75 -22.11
N TYR A 9 1.60 -0.96 -23.18
CA TYR A 9 0.38 -0.36 -23.71
C TYR A 9 -0.64 -1.43 -24.13
N THR A 10 -0.20 -2.47 -24.85
CA THR A 10 -1.05 -3.62 -25.20
C THR A 10 -1.59 -4.34 -23.96
N ALA A 11 -0.76 -4.54 -22.93
CA ALA A 11 -1.18 -5.17 -21.67
C ALA A 11 -2.35 -4.46 -21.00
N VAL A 12 -2.37 -3.12 -21.02
CA VAL A 12 -3.39 -2.33 -20.31
C VAL A 12 -4.62 -2.04 -21.19
N PHE A 13 -4.40 -1.60 -22.44
CA PHE A 13 -5.47 -0.98 -23.24
C PHE A 13 -5.95 -1.81 -24.42
N SER A 14 -5.34 -2.96 -24.72
CA SER A 14 -5.82 -3.76 -25.85
C SER A 14 -7.26 -4.23 -25.61
N PRO A 15 -8.19 -4.07 -26.57
CA PRO A 15 -9.54 -4.63 -26.45
C PRO A 15 -9.55 -6.16 -26.60
N ASN A 16 -8.44 -6.75 -27.06
CA ASN A 16 -8.29 -8.19 -27.21
C ASN A 16 -7.70 -8.81 -25.93
N GLU A 17 -8.54 -9.49 -25.16
CA GLU A 17 -8.15 -10.16 -23.91
C GLU A 17 -7.03 -11.20 -24.07
N LYS A 18 -6.97 -11.89 -25.22
CA LYS A 18 -5.87 -12.83 -25.51
C LYS A 18 -4.55 -12.08 -25.69
N ALA A 19 -4.57 -10.93 -26.40
CA ALA A 19 -3.39 -10.09 -26.57
C ALA A 19 -2.92 -9.49 -25.24
N LYS A 20 -3.84 -9.02 -24.37
CA LYS A 20 -3.52 -8.57 -23.00
C LYS A 20 -2.81 -9.64 -22.19
N LYS A 21 -3.40 -10.83 -22.07
CA LYS A 21 -2.83 -11.97 -21.32
C LYS A 21 -1.46 -12.40 -21.88
N GLN A 22 -1.29 -12.38 -23.20
CA GLN A 22 -0.01 -12.68 -23.83
C GLN A 22 1.04 -11.60 -23.51
N ALA A 23 0.66 -10.32 -23.50
CA ALA A 23 1.53 -9.22 -23.12
C ALA A 23 1.96 -9.34 -21.64
N HIS A 24 1.04 -9.63 -20.72
CA HIS A 24 1.33 -9.88 -19.30
C HIS A 24 2.36 -10.99 -19.14
N THR A 25 2.10 -12.14 -19.75
CA THR A 25 2.99 -13.30 -19.72
C THR A 25 4.37 -12.98 -20.29
N THR A 26 4.42 -12.24 -21.39
CA THR A 26 5.68 -11.88 -22.07
C THR A 26 6.50 -10.93 -21.22
N ILE A 27 5.88 -9.90 -20.63
CA ILE A 27 6.55 -8.95 -19.73
C ILE A 27 7.13 -9.68 -18.52
N ARG A 28 6.36 -10.56 -17.88
CA ARG A 28 6.81 -11.38 -16.74
C ARG A 28 8.01 -12.26 -17.10
N LYS A 29 7.99 -12.91 -18.28
CA LYS A 29 9.12 -13.71 -18.79
C LYS A 29 10.36 -12.84 -19.03
N ILE A 30 10.20 -11.64 -19.61
CA ILE A 30 11.31 -10.69 -19.83
C ILE A 30 11.89 -10.23 -18.50
N ALA A 31 11.04 -9.86 -17.54
CA ALA A 31 11.46 -9.44 -16.19
C ALA A 31 12.30 -10.52 -15.52
N LYS A 32 11.80 -11.76 -15.47
CA LYS A 32 12.54 -12.90 -14.92
C LYS A 32 13.88 -13.12 -15.60
N LYS A 33 13.93 -13.14 -16.95
CA LYS A 33 15.18 -13.27 -17.72
C LYS A 33 16.18 -12.15 -17.45
N ARG A 34 15.71 -10.96 -17.05
CA ARG A 34 16.56 -9.81 -16.69
C ARG A 34 16.91 -9.75 -15.21
N GLY A 35 16.51 -10.75 -14.41
CA GLY A 35 16.79 -10.80 -12.98
C GLY A 35 15.89 -9.90 -12.14
N VAL A 36 14.67 -9.61 -12.63
CA VAL A 36 13.61 -8.92 -11.89
C VAL A 36 12.54 -9.93 -11.52
N TYR A 37 12.17 -10.01 -10.25
CA TYR A 37 11.18 -10.97 -9.77
C TYR A 37 10.40 -10.41 -8.59
N PRO A 38 9.08 -10.67 -8.50
CA PRO A 38 8.32 -10.38 -7.29
C PRO A 38 8.90 -11.17 -6.11
N ALA A 39 9.00 -10.53 -4.94
CA ALA A 39 9.57 -11.12 -3.74
C ALA A 39 8.78 -10.73 -2.49
N SER A 40 8.89 -11.55 -1.45
CA SER A 40 8.37 -11.20 -0.12
C SER A 40 9.41 -10.43 0.67
N ILE A 41 8.99 -9.39 1.40
CA ILE A 41 9.83 -8.64 2.32
C ILE A 41 9.98 -9.32 3.69
N HIS A 42 9.28 -10.44 3.92
CA HIS A 42 9.14 -11.09 5.22
C HIS A 42 10.47 -11.23 5.99
N GLN A 43 11.52 -11.74 5.35
CA GLN A 43 12.82 -11.96 6.02
C GLN A 43 13.51 -10.66 6.44
N LEU A 44 13.32 -9.56 5.69
CA LEU A 44 13.81 -8.25 6.09
C LEU A 44 13.10 -7.78 7.37
N TYR A 45 11.77 -7.96 7.45
CA TYR A 45 10.98 -7.56 8.63
C TYR A 45 11.27 -8.43 9.84
N MET A 46 11.47 -9.74 9.65
CA MET A 46 11.92 -10.60 10.74
C MET A 46 13.32 -10.21 11.23
N ALA A 47 14.20 -9.68 10.37
CA ALA A 47 15.49 -9.17 10.80
C ALA A 47 15.38 -7.91 11.70
N PHE A 48 14.38 -7.05 11.50
CA PHE A 48 14.03 -5.99 12.46
C PHE A 48 13.53 -6.58 13.78
N GLY A 49 12.63 -7.57 13.72
CA GLY A 49 12.10 -8.31 14.88
C GLY A 49 13.20 -8.93 15.74
N GLN A 50 14.21 -9.49 15.08
CA GLN A 50 15.40 -10.09 15.68
C GLN A 50 16.50 -9.07 16.01
N LYS A 51 16.26 -7.77 15.82
CA LYS A 51 17.20 -6.66 16.07
C LYS A 51 18.54 -6.77 15.30
N LYS A 52 18.57 -7.53 14.20
CA LYS A 52 19.74 -7.65 13.32
C LYS A 52 19.96 -6.42 12.47
N ILE A 53 18.91 -5.62 12.26
CA ILE A 53 18.93 -4.34 11.55
C ILE A 53 18.02 -3.33 12.26
N LYS A 54 18.28 -2.04 12.04
CA LYS A 54 17.50 -0.91 12.55
C LYS A 54 17.77 0.35 11.74
N GLY A 55 17.02 1.42 12.01
CA GLY A 55 17.38 2.79 11.63
C GLY A 55 16.78 3.30 10.32
N PHE A 56 15.89 2.56 9.67
CA PHE A 56 15.13 3.04 8.51
C PHE A 56 13.68 2.55 8.58
N THR A 57 12.80 3.27 7.87
CA THR A 57 11.38 2.93 7.71
C THR A 57 11.12 2.65 6.25
N VAL A 58 10.50 1.51 5.93
CA VAL A 58 10.23 1.14 4.54
C VAL A 58 9.03 1.95 4.00
N PRO A 59 9.17 2.71 2.91
CA PRO A 59 8.03 3.32 2.25
C PRO A 59 7.24 2.26 1.47
N ALA A 60 5.96 2.13 1.77
CA ALA A 60 4.97 1.50 0.90
C ALA A 60 4.22 2.59 0.12
N ILE A 61 4.27 2.48 -1.21
CA ILE A 61 3.83 3.54 -2.12
C ILE A 61 2.61 3.03 -2.89
N ASN A 62 1.42 3.56 -2.54
CA ASN A 62 0.21 3.29 -3.29
C ASN A 62 0.24 4.06 -4.62
N ILE A 63 0.25 3.34 -5.74
CA ILE A 63 0.24 3.96 -7.06
C ILE A 63 -1.14 3.83 -7.70
N ARG A 64 -1.90 4.94 -7.68
CA ARG A 64 -3.32 4.97 -8.09
C ARG A 64 -3.55 5.33 -9.56
N THR A 65 -2.54 5.86 -10.23
CA THR A 65 -2.57 6.26 -11.64
C THR A 65 -1.14 6.42 -12.15
N LEU A 66 -0.97 6.59 -13.47
CA LEU A 66 0.35 6.74 -14.11
C LEU A 66 1.34 5.66 -13.66
N THR A 67 0.84 4.44 -13.44
CA THR A 67 1.53 3.42 -12.65
C THR A 67 2.87 3.01 -13.24
N TYR A 68 2.90 2.86 -14.57
CA TYR A 68 4.14 2.61 -15.30
C TYR A 68 5.15 3.77 -15.13
N ASP A 69 4.71 5.01 -15.30
CA ASP A 69 5.59 6.18 -15.21
C ASP A 69 6.14 6.39 -13.79
N MET A 70 5.29 6.26 -12.77
CA MET A 70 5.67 6.40 -11.36
C MET A 70 6.61 5.27 -10.92
N ALA A 71 6.34 4.02 -11.30
CA ALA A 71 7.23 2.91 -11.01
C ALA A 71 8.60 3.10 -11.66
N ARG A 72 8.67 3.62 -12.90
CA ARG A 72 9.93 3.95 -13.56
C ARG A 72 10.73 4.99 -12.78
N LEU A 73 10.10 6.08 -12.33
CA LEU A 73 10.76 7.09 -11.50
C LEU A 73 11.34 6.48 -10.21
N ILE A 74 10.59 5.62 -9.54
CA ILE A 74 11.03 4.95 -8.32
C ILE A 74 12.23 4.05 -8.59
N PHE A 75 12.22 3.24 -9.67
CA PHE A 75 13.38 2.42 -10.04
C PHE A 75 14.62 3.24 -10.41
N GLN A 76 14.45 4.37 -11.10
CA GLN A 76 15.56 5.30 -11.39
C GLN A 76 16.21 5.84 -10.11
N ILE A 77 15.38 6.29 -9.17
CA ILE A 77 15.84 6.79 -7.86
C ILE A 77 16.53 5.65 -7.10
N ALA A 78 15.90 4.48 -7.03
CA ALA A 78 16.42 3.32 -6.31
C ALA A 78 17.79 2.88 -6.82
N LYS A 79 17.98 2.85 -8.15
CA LYS A 79 19.29 2.56 -8.75
C LYS A 79 20.34 3.62 -8.39
N THR A 80 20.00 4.89 -8.56
CA THR A 80 20.93 6.01 -8.33
C THR A 80 21.35 6.12 -6.87
N LYS A 81 20.42 5.87 -5.95
CA LYS A 81 20.63 6.01 -4.49
C LYS A 81 20.88 4.68 -3.78
N LYS A 82 21.05 3.58 -4.53
CA LYS A 82 21.27 2.22 -4.00
C LYS A 82 20.22 1.81 -2.96
N ILE A 83 18.95 2.13 -3.21
CA ILE A 83 17.82 1.79 -2.33
C ILE A 83 17.32 0.38 -2.70
N GLY A 84 17.13 -0.46 -1.69
CA GLY A 84 16.47 -1.77 -1.86
C GLY A 84 15.17 -1.89 -1.07
N ALA A 85 15.03 -1.16 0.05
CA ALA A 85 13.88 -1.27 0.94
C ALA A 85 12.79 -0.25 0.54
N PHE A 86 11.86 -0.68 -0.32
CA PHE A 86 10.65 0.05 -0.70
C PHE A 86 9.62 -0.93 -1.26
N ILE A 87 8.34 -0.60 -1.13
CA ILE A 87 7.23 -1.45 -1.55
C ILE A 87 6.36 -0.69 -2.55
N PHE A 88 5.94 -1.37 -3.62
CA PHE A 88 4.83 -0.92 -4.45
C PHE A 88 3.54 -1.50 -3.91
N GLU A 89 2.53 -0.67 -3.76
CA GLU A 89 1.33 -1.05 -3.02
C GLU A 89 0.05 -0.66 -3.76
N ILE A 90 -1.03 -1.40 -3.55
CA ILE A 90 -2.38 -0.97 -3.91
C ILE A 90 -3.39 -1.61 -2.94
N ALA A 91 -4.34 -0.83 -2.45
CA ALA A 91 -5.32 -1.31 -1.48
C ALA A 91 -6.56 -1.96 -2.13
N ARG A 92 -7.28 -2.81 -1.38
CA ARG A 92 -8.54 -3.45 -1.85
C ARG A 92 -9.49 -2.45 -2.49
N SER A 93 -9.71 -1.30 -1.86
CA SER A 93 -10.59 -0.27 -2.42
C SER A 93 -10.02 0.37 -3.70
N GLU A 94 -8.71 0.51 -3.76
CA GLU A 94 -8.00 1.21 -4.85
C GLU A 94 -7.99 0.39 -6.12
N ILE A 95 -7.83 -0.94 -6.01
CA ILE A 95 -8.00 -1.87 -7.13
C ILE A 95 -9.32 -1.60 -7.86
N LYS A 96 -10.42 -1.40 -7.12
CA LYS A 96 -11.74 -1.13 -7.70
C LYS A 96 -11.82 0.23 -8.37
N TYR A 97 -11.54 1.32 -7.63
CA TYR A 97 -11.80 2.67 -8.16
C TYR A 97 -10.75 3.16 -9.18
N THR A 98 -9.56 2.56 -9.19
CA THR A 98 -8.53 2.84 -10.21
C THR A 98 -8.59 1.88 -11.39
N ASP A 99 -9.45 0.86 -11.33
CA ASP A 99 -9.51 -0.25 -12.28
C ASP A 99 -8.13 -0.91 -12.51
N GLN A 100 -7.36 -1.12 -11.45
CA GLN A 100 -6.03 -1.73 -11.53
C GLN A 100 -6.06 -3.13 -10.91
N GLN A 101 -6.39 -4.12 -11.74
CA GLN A 101 -6.43 -5.52 -11.30
C GLN A 101 -5.03 -6.02 -10.93
N PRO A 102 -4.90 -6.96 -9.97
CA PRO A 102 -3.60 -7.45 -9.50
C PRO A 102 -2.60 -7.84 -10.61
N ASP A 103 -3.06 -8.56 -11.63
CA ASP A 103 -2.18 -8.99 -12.74
C ASP A 103 -1.68 -7.82 -13.60
N GLU A 104 -2.54 -6.84 -13.88
CA GLU A 104 -2.18 -5.60 -14.59
C GLU A 104 -1.17 -4.79 -13.75
N TYR A 105 -1.46 -4.59 -12.46
CA TYR A 105 -0.62 -3.81 -11.55
C TYR A 105 0.81 -4.36 -11.45
N VAL A 106 0.94 -5.67 -11.24
CA VAL A 106 2.27 -6.33 -11.20
C VAL A 106 2.96 -6.22 -12.56
N THR A 107 2.23 -6.40 -13.66
CA THR A 107 2.79 -6.30 -15.02
C THR A 107 3.35 -4.90 -15.29
N LEU A 108 2.64 -3.84 -14.88
CA LEU A 108 3.08 -2.44 -14.98
C LEU A 108 4.39 -2.21 -14.23
N ILE A 109 4.48 -2.67 -12.98
CA ILE A 109 5.68 -2.52 -12.14
C ILE A 109 6.87 -3.29 -12.74
N LEU A 110 6.66 -4.54 -13.17
CA LEU A 110 7.72 -5.35 -13.76
C LEU A 110 8.20 -4.78 -15.11
N ALA A 111 7.29 -4.25 -15.93
CA ALA A 111 7.66 -3.54 -17.15
C ALA A 111 8.51 -2.30 -16.83
N ALA A 112 8.16 -1.54 -15.81
CA ALA A 112 8.92 -0.38 -15.38
C ALA A 112 10.33 -0.78 -14.91
N ALA A 113 10.46 -1.84 -14.12
CA ALA A 113 11.75 -2.38 -13.70
C ALA A 113 12.61 -2.79 -14.91
N VAL A 114 12.01 -3.46 -15.89
CA VAL A 114 12.65 -3.88 -17.15
C VAL A 114 13.13 -2.68 -17.96
N LYS A 115 12.29 -1.65 -18.09
CA LYS A 115 12.59 -0.40 -18.81
C LYS A 115 13.78 0.32 -18.18
N GLU A 116 13.78 0.42 -16.86
CA GLU A 116 14.82 1.12 -16.11
C GLU A 116 16.04 0.26 -15.81
N ARG A 117 16.11 -0.97 -16.36
CA ARG A 117 17.21 -1.93 -16.17
C ARG A 117 17.52 -2.14 -14.68
N TYR A 118 16.48 -2.28 -13.87
CA TYR A 118 16.59 -2.74 -12.48
C TYR A 118 16.90 -4.24 -12.45
N LYS A 119 17.54 -4.70 -11.38
CA LYS A 119 17.84 -6.10 -11.11
C LYS A 119 17.68 -6.33 -9.61
N GLY A 120 16.98 -7.40 -9.24
CA GLY A 120 16.73 -7.78 -7.86
C GLY A 120 15.24 -7.98 -7.55
N PRO A 121 14.93 -8.17 -6.26
CA PRO A 121 13.57 -8.37 -5.78
C PRO A 121 12.71 -7.13 -5.99
N VAL A 122 11.43 -7.35 -6.27
CA VAL A 122 10.39 -6.31 -6.32
C VAL A 122 9.33 -6.66 -5.30
N PHE A 123 9.17 -5.83 -4.27
CA PHE A 123 8.16 -6.02 -3.24
C PHE A 123 6.85 -5.38 -3.70
N ILE A 124 5.81 -6.21 -3.85
CA ILE A 124 4.47 -5.78 -4.24
C ILE A 124 3.51 -6.19 -3.12
N GLN A 125 2.75 -5.22 -2.62
CA GLN A 125 1.90 -5.36 -1.44
C GLN A 125 0.43 -5.11 -1.75
N GLY A 126 -0.41 -5.95 -1.16
CA GLY A 126 -1.84 -5.78 -1.13
C GLY A 126 -2.21 -5.12 0.20
N ASP A 127 -2.66 -3.88 0.13
CA ASP A 127 -2.98 -3.06 1.29
C ASP A 127 -4.45 -3.20 1.70
N HIS A 128 -4.73 -3.05 2.99
CA HIS A 128 -6.08 -3.08 3.57
C HIS A 128 -6.97 -4.14 2.92
N TYR A 129 -6.66 -5.42 3.12
CA TYR A 129 -7.56 -6.52 2.74
C TYR A 129 -8.66 -6.57 3.81
N GLN A 130 -9.43 -5.48 3.82
CA GLN A 130 -10.21 -5.01 4.93
C GLN A 130 -11.57 -5.70 4.96
N PHE A 131 -12.04 -6.13 6.11
CA PHE A 131 -13.42 -6.58 6.27
C PHE A 131 -14.39 -5.39 6.29
N SER A 132 -15.52 -5.49 5.60
CA SER A 132 -16.62 -4.56 5.81
C SER A 132 -17.46 -5.02 7.00
N ALA A 133 -17.48 -4.27 8.10
CA ALA A 133 -18.24 -4.62 9.31
C ALA A 133 -19.72 -4.89 9.01
N LYS A 134 -20.36 -4.06 8.16
CA LYS A 134 -21.73 -4.26 7.70
C LYS A 134 -21.90 -5.60 6.99
N LYS A 135 -21.11 -5.85 5.93
CA LYS A 135 -21.23 -7.10 5.15
C LYS A 135 -20.87 -8.34 5.96
N PHE A 136 -19.91 -8.22 6.87
CA PHE A 136 -19.53 -9.29 7.76
C PHE A 136 -20.66 -9.63 8.74
N LYS A 137 -21.36 -8.63 9.29
CA LYS A 137 -22.55 -8.84 10.12
C LYS A 137 -23.70 -9.49 9.33
N ASP A 138 -23.90 -9.06 8.09
CA ASP A 138 -24.99 -9.55 7.23
C ASP A 138 -24.73 -10.99 6.75
N ASN A 139 -23.51 -11.28 6.28
CA ASN A 139 -23.09 -12.61 5.81
C ASN A 139 -21.57 -12.82 5.96
N PRO A 140 -21.10 -13.36 7.10
CA PRO A 140 -19.67 -13.56 7.36
C PRO A 140 -18.97 -14.42 6.30
N ASP A 141 -19.60 -15.51 5.88
CA ASP A 141 -19.00 -16.48 4.96
C ASP A 141 -18.75 -15.87 3.58
N GLU A 142 -19.69 -15.05 3.09
CA GLU A 142 -19.54 -14.37 1.81
C GLU A 142 -18.42 -13.32 1.86
N GLU A 143 -18.31 -12.54 2.94
CA GLU A 143 -17.24 -11.55 3.08
C GLU A 143 -15.86 -12.24 3.22
N ILE A 144 -15.77 -13.31 4.00
CA ILE A 144 -14.55 -14.14 4.11
C ILE A 144 -14.17 -14.69 2.73
N LYS A 145 -15.13 -15.25 1.99
CA LYS A 145 -14.90 -15.80 0.64
C LYS A 145 -14.36 -14.73 -0.32
N LYS A 146 -14.97 -13.55 -0.35
CA LYS A 146 -14.53 -12.42 -1.19
C LYS A 146 -13.09 -12.00 -0.89
N ILE A 147 -12.72 -11.94 0.38
CA ILE A 147 -11.34 -11.58 0.76
C ILE A 147 -10.37 -12.71 0.39
N LYS A 148 -10.70 -13.98 0.63
CA LYS A 148 -9.89 -15.14 0.21
C LYS A 148 -9.67 -15.18 -1.31
N GLU A 149 -10.69 -14.88 -2.10
CA GLU A 149 -10.59 -14.81 -3.56
C GLU A 149 -9.63 -13.70 -4.01
N LEU A 150 -9.72 -12.51 -3.39
CA LEU A 150 -8.78 -11.43 -3.68
C LEU A 150 -7.34 -11.79 -3.28
N ILE A 151 -7.13 -12.38 -2.10
CA ILE A 151 -5.81 -12.87 -1.66
C ILE A 151 -5.24 -13.85 -2.68
N LYS A 152 -6.05 -14.83 -3.10
CA LYS A 152 -5.62 -15.83 -4.09
C LYS A 152 -5.20 -15.17 -5.40
N LYS A 153 -6.05 -14.29 -5.95
CA LYS A 153 -5.76 -13.54 -7.19
C LYS A 153 -4.46 -12.73 -7.08
N SER A 154 -4.23 -12.11 -5.92
CA SER A 154 -3.04 -11.29 -5.68
C SER A 154 -1.77 -12.13 -5.51
N ILE A 155 -1.81 -13.23 -4.76
CA ILE A 155 -0.66 -14.15 -4.64
C ILE A 155 -0.31 -14.77 -5.99
N GLU A 156 -1.30 -15.19 -6.77
CA GLU A 156 -1.12 -15.69 -8.15
C GLU A 156 -0.48 -14.62 -9.05
N ALA A 157 -0.85 -13.35 -8.86
CA ALA A 157 -0.26 -12.22 -9.59
C ALA A 157 1.17 -11.87 -9.13
N GLY A 158 1.59 -12.23 -7.91
CA GLY A 158 2.92 -11.93 -7.37
C GLY A 158 2.95 -10.96 -6.19
N PHE A 159 1.80 -10.71 -5.54
CA PHE A 159 1.74 -9.98 -4.27
C PHE A 159 2.18 -10.91 -3.15
N TYR A 160 3.43 -10.81 -2.75
CA TYR A 160 4.01 -11.63 -1.67
C TYR A 160 4.11 -10.88 -0.34
N ASN A 161 3.34 -9.80 -0.22
CA ASN A 161 3.13 -9.01 0.99
C ASN A 161 1.63 -8.69 1.04
N ILE A 162 0.92 -9.14 2.07
CA ILE A 162 -0.54 -8.99 2.19
C ILE A 162 -0.86 -8.45 3.58
N ASP A 163 -1.52 -7.29 3.62
CA ASP A 163 -1.94 -6.66 4.86
C ASP A 163 -3.42 -6.93 5.08
N ILE A 164 -3.70 -7.73 6.12
CA ILE A 164 -5.05 -8.07 6.55
C ILE A 164 -5.53 -6.98 7.50
N ASP A 165 -6.73 -6.47 7.22
CA ASP A 165 -7.36 -5.47 8.07
C ASP A 165 -8.73 -5.98 8.56
N ALA A 166 -8.74 -6.58 9.75
CA ALA A 166 -9.96 -6.93 10.46
C ALA A 166 -10.26 -5.95 11.60
N SER A 167 -9.62 -4.77 11.62
CA SER A 167 -9.78 -3.77 12.67
C SER A 167 -11.18 -3.16 12.72
N THR A 168 -11.90 -3.19 11.60
CA THR A 168 -13.30 -2.75 11.50
C THR A 168 -14.27 -3.66 12.27
N LEU A 169 -13.84 -4.86 12.65
CA LEU A 169 -14.64 -5.85 13.40
C LEU A 169 -14.43 -5.76 14.91
N VAL A 170 -13.64 -4.77 15.38
CA VAL A 170 -13.42 -4.51 16.81
C VAL A 170 -14.70 -3.97 17.44
N GLU A 171 -15.14 -4.60 18.52
CA GLU A 171 -16.36 -4.27 19.27
C GLU A 171 -15.99 -3.51 20.55
N LEU A 172 -15.88 -2.18 20.49
CA LEU A 172 -15.37 -1.35 21.60
C LEU A 172 -16.23 -1.37 22.88
N GLU A 173 -17.49 -1.78 22.77
CA GLU A 173 -18.45 -1.87 23.86
C GLU A 173 -18.26 -3.11 24.77
N LYS A 174 -17.39 -4.06 24.40
CA LYS A 174 -17.11 -5.24 25.23
C LYS A 174 -16.25 -4.88 26.45
N PRO A 175 -16.42 -5.58 27.59
CA PRO A 175 -15.80 -5.18 28.86
C PRO A 175 -14.29 -5.40 28.92
N SER A 176 -13.73 -6.34 28.14
CA SER A 176 -12.29 -6.62 28.12
C SER A 176 -11.65 -6.42 26.74
N LEU A 177 -10.38 -6.01 26.70
CA LEU A 177 -9.64 -5.82 25.44
C LEU A 177 -9.54 -7.10 24.59
N ASP A 178 -9.52 -8.29 25.22
CA ASP A 178 -9.54 -9.57 24.49
C ASP A 178 -10.86 -9.77 23.76
N GLU A 179 -12.00 -9.48 24.41
CA GLU A 179 -13.32 -9.58 23.78
C GLU A 179 -13.50 -8.52 22.70
N GLN A 180 -13.03 -7.28 22.91
CA GLN A 180 -13.06 -6.24 21.89
C GLN A 180 -12.29 -6.66 20.63
N GLN A 181 -11.13 -7.30 20.78
CA GLN A 181 -10.26 -7.71 19.67
C GLN A 181 -10.61 -9.08 19.07
N LYS A 182 -11.60 -9.80 19.62
CA LYS A 182 -11.86 -11.21 19.30
C LYS A 182 -12.05 -11.47 17.81
N ASN A 183 -12.96 -10.74 17.17
CA ASN A 183 -13.19 -10.90 15.73
C ASN A 183 -11.96 -10.49 14.90
N ASN A 184 -11.25 -9.44 15.32
CA ASN A 184 -10.04 -8.98 14.65
C ASN A 184 -8.95 -10.06 14.61
N TYR A 185 -8.58 -10.62 15.78
CA TYR A 185 -7.52 -11.64 15.81
C TYR A 185 -7.98 -12.97 15.21
N GLN A 186 -9.25 -13.34 15.31
CA GLN A 186 -9.78 -14.59 14.72
C GLN A 186 -9.78 -14.52 13.20
N MET A 187 -10.27 -13.43 12.61
CA MET A 187 -10.31 -13.26 11.16
C MET A 187 -8.90 -13.08 10.58
N THR A 188 -8.03 -12.36 11.28
CA THR A 188 -6.62 -12.25 10.88
C THR A 188 -5.90 -13.60 10.92
N ALA A 189 -6.16 -14.44 11.93
CA ALA A 189 -5.61 -15.79 12.00
C ALA A 189 -6.19 -16.73 10.93
N LEU A 190 -7.50 -16.62 10.64
CA LEU A 190 -8.17 -17.38 9.58
C LEU A 190 -7.54 -17.09 8.21
N LEU A 191 -7.36 -15.82 7.88
CA LEU A 191 -6.73 -15.41 6.63
C LEU A 191 -5.22 -15.72 6.61
N THR A 192 -4.53 -15.66 7.75
CA THR A 192 -3.14 -16.15 7.87
C THR A 192 -3.04 -17.62 7.48
N LYS A 193 -3.87 -18.49 8.06
CA LYS A 193 -3.89 -19.93 7.74
C LYS A 193 -4.16 -20.17 6.25
N TYR A 194 -5.11 -19.42 5.68
CA TYR A 194 -5.41 -19.50 4.26
C TYR A 194 -4.22 -19.09 3.39
N ILE A 195 -3.58 -17.94 3.66
CA ILE A 195 -2.37 -17.49 2.94
C ILE A 195 -1.29 -18.56 2.99
N ARG A 196 -1.02 -19.16 4.17
CA ARG A 196 -0.03 -20.24 4.31
C ARG A 196 -0.39 -21.49 3.50
N SER A 197 -1.66 -21.77 3.30
CA SER A 197 -2.10 -22.91 2.48
C SER A 197 -1.93 -22.72 0.97
N ILE A 198 -1.82 -21.46 0.50
CA ILE A 198 -1.76 -21.14 -0.94
C ILE A 198 -0.46 -20.43 -1.35
N GLU A 199 0.45 -20.14 -0.41
CA GLU A 199 1.69 -19.46 -0.74
C GLU A 199 2.59 -20.30 -1.67
N PRO A 200 3.32 -19.66 -2.59
CA PRO A 200 4.20 -20.40 -3.49
C PRO A 200 5.30 -21.13 -2.71
N LYS A 201 5.69 -22.31 -3.19
CA LYS A 201 6.83 -23.06 -2.63
C LYS A 201 8.06 -22.16 -2.56
N LYS A 202 8.75 -22.19 -1.41
CA LYS A 202 9.96 -21.40 -1.10
C LYS A 202 9.73 -19.88 -0.98
N THR A 203 8.48 -19.41 -0.99
CA THR A 203 8.13 -18.02 -0.72
C THR A 203 7.26 -17.96 0.52
N THR A 204 7.80 -17.44 1.63
CA THR A 204 7.00 -17.09 2.80
C THR A 204 6.37 -15.73 2.55
N VAL A 205 5.05 -15.67 2.34
CA VAL A 205 4.34 -14.39 2.16
C VAL A 205 4.44 -13.56 3.44
N SER A 206 4.76 -12.27 3.32
CA SER A 206 4.77 -11.32 4.43
C SER A 206 3.33 -10.97 4.76
N ILE A 207 2.94 -11.06 6.03
CA ILE A 207 1.56 -10.79 6.45
C ILE A 207 1.57 -9.64 7.45
N GLY A 208 0.81 -8.59 7.16
CA GLY A 208 0.46 -7.54 8.12
C GLY A 208 -0.87 -7.83 8.80
N GLY A 209 -1.00 -7.44 10.07
CA GLY A 209 -2.29 -7.28 10.75
C GLY A 209 -2.52 -5.81 11.07
N GLU A 210 -3.71 -5.45 11.53
CA GLU A 210 -4.06 -4.07 11.88
C GLU A 210 -4.81 -4.00 13.21
N ILE A 211 -4.46 -3.02 14.04
CA ILE A 211 -5.17 -2.69 15.28
C ILE A 211 -5.56 -1.21 15.28
N GLY A 212 -6.73 -0.93 15.86
CA GLY A 212 -7.29 0.43 15.89
C GLY A 212 -7.93 0.82 14.57
N HIS A 213 -9.16 1.35 14.63
CA HIS A 213 -9.81 1.89 13.45
C HIS A 213 -9.29 3.29 13.13
N ILE A 214 -8.94 3.53 11.87
CA ILE A 214 -8.45 4.83 11.41
C ILE A 214 -9.55 5.89 11.51
N GLY A 215 -9.20 7.05 12.06
CA GLY A 215 -10.13 8.11 12.46
C GLY A 215 -10.68 7.97 13.89
N GLY A 216 -10.36 6.87 14.59
CA GLY A 216 -10.70 6.64 16.00
C GLY A 216 -9.57 7.02 16.97
N LYS A 217 -9.66 6.47 18.19
CA LYS A 217 -8.66 6.61 19.26
C LYS A 217 -7.30 6.03 18.84
N ASN A 218 -6.22 6.61 19.35
CA ASN A 218 -4.87 6.06 19.20
C ASN A 218 -4.80 4.62 19.73
N SER A 219 -4.11 3.76 18.98
CA SER A 219 -3.81 2.41 19.43
C SER A 219 -2.93 2.44 20.68
N THR A 220 -3.16 1.46 21.55
CA THR A 220 -2.43 1.29 22.80
C THR A 220 -1.57 0.03 22.75
N ARG A 221 -0.60 -0.04 23.66
CA ARG A 221 0.20 -1.24 23.86
C ARG A 221 -0.69 -2.42 24.29
N GLU A 222 -1.65 -2.16 25.15
CA GLU A 222 -2.54 -3.15 25.75
C GLU A 222 -3.44 -3.78 24.69
N GLU A 223 -3.98 -2.98 23.76
CA GLU A 223 -4.71 -3.49 22.59
C GLU A 223 -3.84 -4.39 21.70
N PHE A 224 -2.59 -3.98 21.44
CA PHE A 224 -1.65 -4.81 20.69
C PHE A 224 -1.38 -6.14 21.39
N GLU A 225 -1.16 -6.12 22.70
CA GLU A 225 -0.90 -7.34 23.49
C GLU A 225 -2.12 -8.26 23.54
N ALA A 226 -3.34 -7.72 23.67
CA ALA A 226 -4.57 -8.50 23.59
C ALA A 226 -4.75 -9.14 22.21
N PHE A 227 -4.60 -8.34 21.14
CA PHE A 227 -4.69 -8.82 19.77
C PHE A 227 -3.68 -9.95 19.49
N ILE A 228 -2.39 -9.75 19.80
CA ILE A 228 -1.35 -10.73 19.47
C ILE A 228 -1.46 -11.99 20.33
N ALA A 229 -1.93 -11.89 21.57
CA ALA A 229 -2.18 -13.04 22.44
C ALA A 229 -3.29 -13.94 21.86
N GLY A 230 -4.43 -13.35 21.50
CA GLY A 230 -5.52 -14.08 20.83
C GLY A 230 -5.08 -14.65 19.48
N TYR A 231 -4.41 -13.83 18.66
CA TYR A 231 -3.91 -14.21 17.34
C TYR A 231 -2.97 -15.42 17.39
N LYS A 232 -1.98 -15.42 18.30
CA LYS A 232 -1.01 -16.52 18.42
C LYS A 232 -1.67 -17.82 18.83
N LYS A 233 -2.66 -17.78 19.75
CA LYS A 233 -3.46 -18.97 20.11
C LYS A 233 -4.16 -19.56 18.89
N GLN A 234 -4.73 -18.70 18.04
CA GLN A 234 -5.46 -19.12 16.84
C GLN A 234 -4.53 -19.65 15.73
N VAL A 235 -3.39 -19.01 15.49
CA VAL A 235 -2.43 -19.39 14.43
C VAL A 235 -1.62 -20.64 14.80
N GLY A 236 -1.34 -20.87 16.08
CA GLY A 236 -0.56 -22.01 16.55
C GLY A 236 0.90 -21.93 16.10
N LYS A 237 1.42 -23.02 15.52
CA LYS A 237 2.84 -23.14 15.12
C LYS A 237 3.16 -22.55 13.74
N LEU A 238 2.17 -22.06 13.01
CA LEU A 238 2.38 -21.48 11.68
C LEU A 238 3.11 -20.14 11.77
N ILE A 239 3.81 -19.77 10.70
CA ILE A 239 4.44 -18.46 10.57
C ILE A 239 3.34 -17.38 10.52
N GLY A 240 3.30 -16.54 11.55
CA GLY A 240 2.30 -15.47 11.71
C GLY A 240 2.65 -14.16 10.99
N ILE A 241 2.07 -13.06 11.48
CA ILE A 241 2.33 -11.71 10.99
C ILE A 241 3.78 -11.26 11.23
N SER A 242 4.29 -10.43 10.33
CA SER A 242 5.62 -9.81 10.41
C SER A 242 5.57 -8.33 10.78
N LYS A 243 4.39 -7.70 10.77
CA LYS A 243 4.17 -6.29 11.09
C LYS A 243 2.73 -6.05 11.56
N VAL A 244 2.48 -4.90 12.20
CA VAL A 244 1.14 -4.48 12.64
C VAL A 244 0.90 -3.00 12.34
N SER A 245 -0.19 -2.68 11.67
CA SER A 245 -0.64 -1.30 11.45
C SER A 245 -1.37 -0.77 12.69
N VAL A 246 -1.16 0.51 12.98
CA VAL A 246 -1.64 1.17 14.21
C VAL A 246 -2.25 2.52 13.87
N GLN A 247 -3.20 2.97 14.69
CA GLN A 247 -3.78 4.31 14.63
C GLN A 247 -3.03 5.27 15.56
N THR A 248 -2.61 6.41 15.01
CA THR A 248 -1.75 7.40 15.70
C THR A 248 -2.34 8.82 15.70
N GLY A 249 -3.66 8.93 15.50
CA GLY A 249 -4.39 10.19 15.40
C GLY A 249 -4.50 10.72 13.97
N THR A 250 -3.93 10.01 13.00
CA THR A 250 -4.00 10.37 11.58
C THR A 250 -5.31 9.93 10.92
N SER A 251 -5.67 10.55 9.79
CA SER A 251 -6.79 10.16 8.96
C SER A 251 -6.36 9.94 7.51
N HIS A 252 -7.05 9.03 6.81
CA HIS A 252 -6.76 8.77 5.41
C HIS A 252 -7.04 9.98 4.53
N GLY A 253 -6.00 10.44 3.82
CA GLY A 253 -6.13 11.50 2.83
C GLY A 253 -6.28 12.92 3.40
N GLY A 254 -6.17 13.11 4.71
CA GLY A 254 -6.32 14.41 5.35
C GLY A 254 -7.76 14.94 5.35
N ILE A 255 -7.97 16.04 6.08
CA ILE A 255 -9.30 16.66 6.24
C ILE A 255 -9.30 17.98 5.47
N PRO A 256 -10.02 18.10 4.33
CA PRO A 256 -10.10 19.35 3.59
C PRO A 256 -10.99 20.36 4.34
N LEU A 257 -10.45 21.56 4.55
CA LEU A 257 -11.13 22.69 5.15
C LEU A 257 -11.93 23.48 4.10
N PRO A 258 -12.91 24.32 4.50
CA PRO A 258 -13.72 25.10 3.56
C PRO A 258 -12.91 26.06 2.68
N ASP A 259 -11.71 26.45 3.12
CA ASP A 259 -10.76 27.29 2.37
C ASP A 259 -9.91 26.50 1.35
N GLY A 260 -10.16 25.20 1.19
CA GLY A 260 -9.43 24.31 0.29
C GLY A 260 -8.09 23.79 0.85
N THR A 261 -7.67 24.22 2.04
CA THR A 261 -6.47 23.72 2.70
C THR A 261 -6.71 22.37 3.39
N ILE A 262 -5.64 21.67 3.78
CA ILE A 262 -5.73 20.42 4.53
C ILE A 262 -5.42 20.70 6.00
N ALA A 263 -6.32 20.27 6.88
CA ALA A 263 -6.13 20.40 8.32
C ALA A 263 -4.82 19.75 8.76
N LYS A 264 -4.06 20.46 9.60
CA LYS A 264 -2.87 19.91 10.24
C LYS A 264 -3.29 18.84 11.22
N VAL A 265 -2.77 17.63 11.04
CA VAL A 265 -3.00 16.51 11.95
C VAL A 265 -1.75 16.28 12.77
N SER A 266 -1.91 16.15 14.09
CA SER A 266 -0.82 15.72 14.97
C SER A 266 -0.70 14.20 14.90
N ILE A 267 0.52 13.71 14.77
CA ILE A 267 0.84 12.30 14.80
C ILE A 267 1.49 11.96 16.14
N ASP A 268 0.99 10.92 16.80
CA ASP A 268 1.59 10.39 18.01
C ASP A 268 2.67 9.35 17.70
N PHE A 269 3.92 9.79 17.71
CA PHE A 269 5.08 8.90 17.50
C PHE A 269 5.33 7.93 18.66
N ASN A 270 4.79 8.17 19.86
CA ASN A 270 4.98 7.26 20.98
C ASN A 270 4.27 5.94 20.74
N VAL A 271 3.07 5.96 20.13
CA VAL A 271 2.35 4.75 19.72
C VAL A 271 3.22 3.85 18.85
N LEU A 272 3.86 4.43 17.82
CA LEU A 272 4.76 3.68 16.92
C LEU A 272 5.95 3.09 17.67
N LYS A 273 6.59 3.91 18.53
CA LYS A 273 7.76 3.52 19.30
C LYS A 273 7.44 2.39 20.27
N ASP A 274 6.38 2.53 21.05
CA ASP A 274 6.04 1.62 22.15
C ASP A 274 5.57 0.27 21.60
N ILE A 275 4.68 0.27 20.60
CA ILE A 275 4.22 -0.96 19.97
C ILE A 275 5.36 -1.65 19.22
N SER A 276 6.22 -0.91 18.49
CA SER A 276 7.40 -1.51 17.86
C SER A 276 8.36 -2.14 18.88
N ASN A 277 8.56 -1.50 20.03
CA ASN A 277 9.42 -2.04 21.09
C ASN A 277 8.87 -3.36 21.63
N VAL A 278 7.58 -3.41 21.95
CA VAL A 278 6.94 -4.64 22.48
C VAL A 278 6.89 -5.74 21.41
N ALA A 279 6.53 -5.40 20.18
CA ALA A 279 6.50 -6.31 19.03
C ALA A 279 7.84 -7.02 18.83
N ARG A 280 8.95 -6.27 18.87
CA ARG A 280 10.31 -6.82 18.72
C ARG A 280 10.76 -7.61 19.95
N ASN A 281 10.61 -7.04 21.15
CA ASN A 281 11.16 -7.61 22.38
C ASN A 281 10.45 -8.89 22.83
N LYS A 282 9.12 -8.92 22.77
CA LYS A 282 8.32 -10.02 23.30
C LYS A 282 7.91 -11.02 22.23
N TYR A 283 7.75 -10.57 20.98
CA TYR A 283 7.15 -11.37 19.93
C TYR A 283 8.03 -11.60 18.69
N GLN A 284 9.18 -10.93 18.60
CA GLN A 284 10.10 -10.95 17.44
C GLN A 284 9.43 -10.56 16.11
N ILE A 285 8.40 -9.71 16.17
CA ILE A 285 7.71 -9.14 15.02
C ILE A 285 8.45 -7.85 14.59
N GLY A 286 8.43 -7.51 13.30
CA GLY A 286 9.21 -6.41 12.74
C GLY A 286 8.92 -5.03 13.36
N GLY A 287 7.66 -4.75 13.67
CA GLY A 287 7.25 -3.50 14.33
C GLY A 287 5.94 -2.94 13.80
N SER A 288 5.68 -1.69 14.16
CA SER A 288 4.47 -0.96 13.79
C SER A 288 4.57 -0.32 12.40
N VAL A 289 3.42 -0.17 11.76
CA VAL A 289 3.25 0.43 10.43
C VAL A 289 2.37 1.67 10.56
N GLN A 290 2.75 2.76 9.89
CA GLN A 290 1.97 3.99 9.84
C GLN A 290 1.10 4.05 8.58
N HIS A 291 -0.20 4.27 8.75
CA HIS A 291 -1.11 4.64 7.65
C HIS A 291 -1.40 6.15 7.63
N GLY A 292 -2.03 6.67 6.57
CA GLY A 292 -2.53 8.06 6.58
C GLY A 292 -1.47 9.17 6.67
N ALA A 293 -0.20 8.90 6.37
CA ALA A 293 0.88 9.87 6.58
C ALA A 293 1.09 10.88 5.43
N SER A 294 0.37 10.73 4.32
CA SER A 294 0.68 11.44 3.07
C SER A 294 0.43 12.94 3.10
N THR A 295 -0.35 13.44 4.06
CA THR A 295 -0.68 14.86 4.25
C THR A 295 0.04 15.47 5.45
N LEU A 296 0.93 14.73 6.11
CA LEU A 296 1.79 15.26 7.16
C LEU A 296 2.78 16.27 6.57
N SER A 297 3.23 17.20 7.41
CA SER A 297 4.29 18.13 7.02
C SER A 297 5.58 17.37 6.70
N ASN A 298 6.28 17.83 5.65
CA ASN A 298 7.48 17.19 5.15
C ASN A 298 8.58 17.03 6.23
N GLU A 299 8.60 17.92 7.21
CA GLU A 299 9.57 17.91 8.31
C GLU A 299 9.43 16.69 9.23
N LEU A 300 8.24 16.11 9.34
CA LEU A 300 7.96 14.98 10.24
C LEU A 300 8.49 13.64 9.73
N PHE A 301 8.81 13.50 8.43
CA PHE A 301 9.16 12.19 7.88
C PHE A 301 10.46 11.58 8.42
N ASN A 302 11.40 12.40 8.92
CA ASN A 302 12.61 11.88 9.58
C ASN A 302 12.34 11.36 11.00
N HIS A 303 11.16 11.59 11.57
CA HIS A 303 10.78 11.07 12.89
C HIS A 303 10.34 9.61 12.83
N PHE A 304 9.88 9.08 11.69
CA PHE A 304 9.48 7.67 11.57
C PHE A 304 10.64 6.70 11.86
N PRO A 305 11.82 6.83 11.23
CA PRO A 305 12.95 5.95 11.56
C PRO A 305 13.46 6.13 12.99
N LYS A 306 13.41 7.37 13.52
CA LYS A 306 13.84 7.70 14.89
C LYS A 306 12.94 7.08 15.95
N ASN A 307 11.65 6.93 15.63
CA ASN A 307 10.64 6.32 16.50
C ASN A 307 10.33 4.88 16.11
N ASN A 308 11.28 4.19 15.47
CA ASN A 308 11.24 2.76 15.23
C ASN A 308 10.07 2.24 14.35
N ALA A 309 9.35 3.12 13.63
CA ALA A 309 8.34 2.68 12.67
C ALA A 309 8.98 1.79 11.60
N LEU A 310 8.41 0.60 11.39
CA LEU A 310 8.92 -0.37 10.43
C LEU A 310 8.63 0.07 9.00
N GLU A 311 7.41 0.53 8.77
CA GLU A 311 6.86 0.84 7.45
C GLU A 311 5.89 2.03 7.50
N ILE A 312 5.72 2.71 6.37
CA ILE A 312 4.81 3.85 6.22
C ILE A 312 4.11 3.83 4.86
N HIS A 313 2.79 3.94 4.85
CA HIS A 313 1.95 3.90 3.65
C HIS A 313 1.72 5.31 3.10
N LEU A 314 1.94 5.49 1.79
CA LEU A 314 2.02 6.78 1.13
C LEU A 314 1.25 6.75 -0.20
N ALA A 315 0.19 7.57 -0.29
CA ALA A 315 -0.75 7.54 -1.39
C ALA A 315 -1.20 8.93 -1.82
N THR A 316 -2.06 9.59 -1.01
CA THR A 316 -2.81 10.78 -1.42
C THR A 316 -1.92 11.95 -1.82
N GLY A 317 -0.74 12.11 -1.22
CA GLY A 317 0.20 13.17 -1.59
C GLY A 317 0.68 13.06 -3.04
N PHE A 318 0.91 11.84 -3.54
CA PHE A 318 1.29 11.62 -4.94
C PHE A 318 0.12 11.88 -5.89
N GLN A 319 -1.08 11.45 -5.50
CA GLN A 319 -2.30 11.76 -6.24
C GLN A 319 -2.53 13.28 -6.35
N ASN A 320 -2.31 14.03 -5.26
CA ASN A 320 -2.43 15.48 -5.27
C ASN A 320 -1.46 16.10 -6.27
N ILE A 321 -0.18 15.69 -6.25
CA ILE A 321 0.81 16.15 -7.24
C ILE A 321 0.34 15.92 -8.68
N VAL A 322 -0.31 14.78 -8.98
CA VAL A 322 -0.89 14.54 -10.30
C VAL A 322 -1.99 15.58 -10.59
N TYR A 323 -3.01 15.71 -9.73
CA TYR A 323 -4.12 16.65 -9.93
C TYR A 323 -3.70 18.13 -10.00
N ASP A 324 -2.61 18.50 -9.33
CA ASP A 324 -2.08 19.86 -9.32
C ASP A 324 -1.34 20.19 -10.63
N ASN A 325 -0.94 19.17 -11.41
CA ASN A 325 -0.07 19.34 -12.59
C ASN A 325 -0.66 18.78 -13.89
N ILE A 326 -1.84 18.14 -13.87
CA ILE A 326 -2.53 17.74 -15.12
C ILE A 326 -3.04 18.97 -15.90
N PRO A 327 -3.19 18.86 -17.24
CA PRO A 327 -3.74 19.95 -18.05
C PRO A 327 -5.10 20.43 -17.55
N VAL A 328 -5.31 21.76 -17.55
CA VAL A 328 -6.56 22.38 -17.05
C VAL A 328 -7.80 21.82 -17.73
N GLY A 329 -7.74 21.57 -19.05
CA GLY A 329 -8.85 20.97 -19.80
C GLY A 329 -9.22 19.58 -19.29
N LEU A 330 -8.23 18.70 -19.12
CA LEU A 330 -8.44 17.35 -18.58
C LEU A 330 -8.94 17.38 -17.13
N LYS A 331 -8.43 18.32 -16.31
CA LYS A 331 -8.88 18.52 -14.92
C LYS A 331 -10.35 18.91 -14.85
N LYS A 332 -10.78 19.87 -15.69
CA LYS A 332 -12.19 20.27 -15.80
C LYS A 332 -13.09 19.11 -16.21
N GLU A 333 -12.65 18.33 -17.19
CA GLU A 333 -13.39 17.15 -17.65
C GLU A 333 -13.58 16.12 -16.52
N ILE A 334 -12.51 15.82 -15.77
CA ILE A 334 -12.59 14.94 -14.60
C ILE A 334 -13.57 15.50 -13.56
N TYR A 335 -13.52 16.80 -13.29
CA TYR A 335 -14.35 17.42 -12.26
C TYR A 335 -15.83 17.40 -12.64
N GLN A 336 -16.15 17.63 -13.92
CA GLN A 336 -17.51 17.49 -14.43
C GLN A 336 -18.01 16.06 -14.27
N TRP A 337 -17.20 15.08 -14.67
CA TRP A 337 -17.56 13.67 -14.50
C TRP A 337 -17.85 13.30 -13.04
N LEU A 338 -17.08 13.84 -12.07
CA LEU A 338 -17.31 13.61 -10.65
C LEU A 338 -18.65 14.17 -10.17
N LYS A 339 -19.04 15.36 -10.63
CA LYS A 339 -20.35 15.97 -10.29
C LYS A 339 -21.51 15.12 -10.78
N GLU A 340 -21.36 14.52 -11.95
CA GLU A 340 -22.39 13.67 -12.56
C GLU A 340 -22.44 12.26 -11.95
N ASN A 341 -21.28 11.66 -11.65
CA ASN A 341 -21.17 10.23 -11.31
C ASN A 341 -20.94 9.94 -9.83
N CYS A 342 -20.74 10.96 -8.99
CA CYS A 342 -20.55 10.82 -7.54
C CYS A 342 -21.46 11.76 -6.74
N GLN A 343 -22.56 12.23 -7.35
CA GLN A 343 -23.48 13.19 -6.72
C GLN A 343 -24.04 12.68 -5.38
N ASP A 344 -24.23 11.37 -5.25
CA ASP A 344 -24.70 10.69 -4.04
C ASP A 344 -23.76 10.85 -2.83
N GLU A 345 -22.49 11.19 -3.07
CA GLU A 345 -21.51 11.48 -2.01
C GLU A 345 -21.41 12.97 -1.66
N TRP A 346 -22.11 13.84 -2.39
CA TRP A 346 -22.14 15.27 -2.08
C TRP A 346 -23.06 15.51 -0.89
N LYS A 347 -22.46 15.86 0.25
CA LYS A 347 -23.20 16.11 1.49
C LYS A 347 -23.69 17.55 1.57
N GLU A 348 -24.81 17.75 2.26
CA GLU A 348 -25.32 19.08 2.59
C GLU A 348 -24.24 19.91 3.32
N GLY A 349 -24.13 21.20 2.98
CA GLY A 349 -23.12 22.12 3.54
C GLY A 349 -21.69 21.91 3.04
N GLN A 350 -21.42 20.92 2.17
CA GLN A 350 -20.08 20.69 1.62
C GLN A 350 -19.83 21.58 0.38
N THR A 351 -18.69 22.28 0.38
CA THR A 351 -18.25 23.04 -0.81
C THR A 351 -17.90 22.12 -1.97
N GLU A 352 -17.96 22.65 -3.20
CA GLU A 352 -17.55 21.91 -4.40
C GLU A 352 -16.10 21.40 -4.28
N ASP A 353 -15.17 22.22 -3.78
CA ASP A 353 -13.76 21.82 -3.64
C ASP A 353 -13.59 20.68 -2.65
N GLN A 354 -14.31 20.70 -1.52
CA GLN A 354 -14.30 19.58 -0.59
C GLN A 354 -14.92 18.32 -1.20
N PHE A 355 -15.98 18.46 -1.99
CA PHE A 355 -16.61 17.34 -2.71
C PHE A 355 -15.62 16.71 -3.68
N VAL A 356 -15.08 17.51 -4.61
CA VAL A 356 -14.11 17.08 -5.61
C VAL A 356 -12.87 16.48 -4.96
N TYR A 357 -12.33 17.09 -3.89
CA TYR A 357 -11.15 16.56 -3.20
C TYR A 357 -11.36 15.12 -2.70
N LYS A 358 -12.53 14.83 -2.12
CA LYS A 358 -12.85 13.51 -1.56
C LYS A 358 -13.17 12.48 -2.64
N THR A 359 -13.86 12.89 -3.70
CA THR A 359 -14.35 11.97 -4.74
C THR A 359 -13.37 11.76 -5.88
N ARG A 360 -12.44 12.69 -6.15
CA ARG A 360 -11.54 12.63 -7.32
C ARG A 360 -10.78 11.33 -7.52
N LYS A 361 -10.44 10.62 -6.44
CA LYS A 361 -9.82 9.29 -6.52
C LYS A 361 -10.63 8.31 -7.41
N LYS A 362 -11.97 8.43 -7.44
CA LYS A 362 -12.88 7.58 -8.22
C LYS A 362 -12.82 7.82 -9.72
N ALA A 363 -12.32 8.98 -10.17
CA ALA A 363 -12.14 9.27 -11.59
C ALA A 363 -10.86 8.63 -12.18
N LEU A 364 -9.95 8.12 -11.34
CA LEU A 364 -8.66 7.62 -11.83
C LEU A 364 -8.78 6.38 -12.73
N GLY A 365 -9.77 5.51 -12.48
CA GLY A 365 -10.08 4.38 -13.36
C GLY A 365 -10.71 4.81 -14.68
N PRO A 366 -11.85 5.53 -14.66
CA PRO A 366 -12.51 6.02 -15.88
C PRO A 366 -11.60 6.87 -16.79
N PHE A 367 -10.69 7.65 -16.21
CA PHE A 367 -9.74 8.50 -16.96
C PHE A 367 -8.35 7.88 -17.13
N LYS A 368 -8.16 6.59 -16.77
CA LYS A 368 -6.87 5.91 -16.81
C LYS A 368 -6.17 6.03 -18.17
N GLU A 369 -6.91 5.82 -19.26
CA GLU A 369 -6.36 5.93 -20.61
C GLU A 369 -6.01 7.37 -21.00
N LYS A 370 -6.89 8.35 -20.70
CA LYS A 370 -6.61 9.77 -20.98
C LYS A 370 -5.37 10.26 -20.21
N LEU A 371 -5.25 9.87 -18.94
CA LEU A 371 -4.07 10.17 -18.13
C LEU A 371 -2.82 9.51 -18.69
N TRP A 372 -2.92 8.26 -19.16
CA TRP A 372 -1.81 7.55 -19.80
C TRP A 372 -1.35 8.24 -21.09
N ASN A 373 -2.29 8.67 -21.93
CA ASN A 373 -2.03 9.21 -23.26
C ASN A 373 -1.62 10.69 -23.26
N MET A 374 -1.52 11.34 -22.08
CA MET A 374 -0.87 12.65 -21.97
C MET A 374 0.52 12.61 -22.63
N ASN A 375 0.81 13.62 -23.43
CA ASN A 375 2.08 13.72 -24.13
C ASN A 375 3.23 14.04 -23.16
N ALA A 376 4.47 13.97 -23.66
CA ALA A 376 5.65 14.17 -22.83
C ALA A 376 5.71 15.58 -22.18
N LYS A 377 5.21 16.62 -22.87
CA LYS A 377 5.17 18.00 -22.34
C LYS A 377 4.18 18.10 -21.19
N GLU A 378 3.02 17.47 -21.31
CA GLU A 378 1.97 17.42 -20.27
C GLU A 378 2.41 16.60 -19.06
N LYS A 379 3.08 15.47 -19.27
CA LYS A 379 3.59 14.63 -18.15
C LYS A 379 4.79 15.25 -17.43
N LYS A 380 5.61 16.07 -18.10
CA LYS A 380 6.85 16.62 -17.55
C LYS A 380 6.69 17.28 -16.16
N PRO A 381 5.75 18.22 -15.93
CA PRO A 381 5.58 18.84 -14.61
C PRO A 381 5.19 17.82 -13.54
N ILE A 382 4.28 16.89 -13.85
CA ILE A 382 3.84 15.81 -12.96
C ILE A 382 5.06 14.95 -12.53
N LEU A 383 5.81 14.42 -13.51
CA LEU A 383 6.94 13.53 -13.25
C LEU A 383 8.09 14.23 -12.53
N THR A 384 8.29 15.53 -12.78
CA THR A 384 9.31 16.34 -12.09
C THR A 384 8.98 16.49 -10.61
N ASN A 385 7.73 16.86 -10.29
CA ASN A 385 7.28 17.04 -8.92
C ASN A 385 7.21 15.71 -8.15
N LEU A 386 6.76 14.64 -8.80
CA LEU A 386 6.78 13.29 -8.21
C LEU A 386 8.21 12.82 -7.91
N LYS A 387 9.16 13.01 -8.84
CA LYS A 387 10.56 12.63 -8.63
C LYS A 387 11.19 13.38 -7.45
N LYS A 388 10.88 14.69 -7.31
CA LYS A 388 11.30 15.50 -6.16
C LYS A 388 10.75 14.93 -4.86
N GLN A 389 9.46 14.63 -4.80
CA GLN A 389 8.82 14.10 -3.60
C GLN A 389 9.33 12.70 -3.23
N PHE A 390 9.43 11.77 -4.18
CA PHE A 390 10.00 10.45 -3.92
C PHE A 390 11.43 10.53 -3.40
N SER A 391 12.28 11.36 -4.02
CA SER A 391 13.67 11.53 -3.58
C SER A 391 13.76 12.10 -2.15
N PHE A 392 12.89 13.05 -1.83
CA PHE A 392 12.79 13.63 -0.49
C PHE A 392 12.39 12.58 0.55
N LEU A 393 11.30 11.86 0.31
CA LEU A 393 10.77 10.85 1.24
C LEU A 393 11.76 9.71 1.48
N MET A 394 12.36 9.17 0.40
CA MET A 394 13.37 8.11 0.50
C MET A 394 14.59 8.54 1.32
N LYS A 395 14.98 9.81 1.27
CA LYS A 395 16.05 10.36 2.11
C LYS A 395 15.60 10.47 3.57
N LYS A 396 14.42 11.02 3.83
CA LYS A 396 13.89 11.25 5.19
C LYS A 396 13.59 9.95 5.93
N LEU A 397 13.13 8.92 5.23
CA LEU A 397 12.88 7.58 5.76
C LEU A 397 14.16 6.73 5.91
N ASN A 398 15.32 7.32 5.60
CA ASN A 398 16.64 6.72 5.75
C ASN A 398 16.86 5.41 4.95
N VAL A 399 16.23 5.27 3.77
CA VAL A 399 16.36 4.05 2.96
C VAL A 399 17.47 4.11 1.90
N VAL A 400 18.21 5.21 1.81
CA VAL A 400 19.39 5.35 0.93
C VAL A 400 20.45 4.32 1.31
N GLY A 401 21.00 3.60 0.32
CA GLY A 401 22.01 2.56 0.55
C GLY A 401 21.49 1.22 1.08
N THR A 402 20.18 1.07 1.31
CA THR A 402 19.59 -0.18 1.84
C THR A 402 19.67 -1.39 0.91
N LYS A 403 20.11 -1.24 -0.35
CA LYS A 403 20.23 -2.36 -1.30
C LYS A 403 21.09 -3.50 -0.75
N ASN A 404 22.21 -3.19 -0.09
CA ASN A 404 23.08 -4.23 0.49
C ASN A 404 22.41 -4.93 1.66
N VAL A 405 21.62 -4.20 2.46
CA VAL A 405 20.83 -4.77 3.56
C VAL A 405 19.80 -5.74 3.01
N VAL A 406 19.04 -5.34 1.99
CA VAL A 406 18.04 -6.20 1.35
C VAL A 406 18.68 -7.46 0.76
N ASN A 407 19.79 -7.34 0.02
CA ASN A 407 20.50 -8.48 -0.56
C ASN A 407 21.00 -9.49 0.49
N LYS A 408 21.22 -9.07 1.74
CA LYS A 408 21.62 -9.97 2.84
C LYS A 408 20.49 -10.87 3.30
N PHE A 409 19.23 -10.40 3.24
CA PHE A 409 18.07 -11.09 3.82
C PHE A 409 17.12 -11.67 2.77
N ILE A 410 17.11 -11.13 1.56
CA ILE A 410 16.21 -11.55 0.48
C ILE A 410 17.03 -12.31 -0.56
N LYS A 411 16.64 -13.56 -0.81
CA LYS A 411 17.29 -14.47 -1.76
C LYS A 411 16.42 -14.64 -3.00
#